data_AF-A0A7K9GFZ0-F1
#
_entry.id   AF-A0A7K9GFZ0-F1
#
_cell.length_a   1.000
_cell.length_b   1.000
_cell.length_c   1.000
_cell.angle_alpha   90.00
_cell.angle_beta   90.00
_cell.angle_gamma   90.00
#
_symmetry.space_group_name_H-M   'P 1'
#
loop_
_entity.id
_entity.type
_entity.pdbx_description
1 polymer ?
#
loop_
_entity_poly.entity_id
_entity_poly.type
_entity_poly.pdbx_seq_one_letter_code
_entity_poly.pdbx_strand_id
1 'polypeptide(L)'
;CSAVYGRKSTTSGYYRIRPRADREPFLAFCDMSDGGGWTVIQRRTNGKENFNRKWDDYKLGFGKFQGKNDEYWLGNNHIHDLLARGENSLKIDLMDWHGERRYAIYENFQLANEQENYRLWFGTYSGNAGDALSGGSNFEDQWSASHRGMQFTTFDKDHDQFLAGNCASENKGGWWFNR
;
A
#
# COMPACT_ATOMS: atom_id res chain seq x y z
N CYS A 1 2.51 4.62 13.36
CA CYS A 1 3.72 5.41 13.63
C CYS A 1 3.43 6.81 14.16
N SER A 2 2.35 7.48 13.73
CA SER A 2 1.93 8.79 14.27
C SER A 2 1.89 8.85 15.82
N ALA A 3 1.27 7.88 16.49
CA ALA A 3 1.28 7.82 17.96
C ALA A 3 2.68 7.64 18.59
N VAL A 4 3.61 6.99 17.88
CA VAL A 4 5.01 6.83 18.32
C VAL A 4 5.74 8.17 18.19
N TYR A 5 5.55 8.86 17.06
CA TYR A 5 6.09 10.20 16.82
C TYR A 5 5.58 11.22 17.85
N GLY A 6 4.28 11.20 18.16
CA GLY A 6 3.66 12.07 19.18
C GLY A 6 4.22 11.84 20.60
N ARG A 7 4.81 10.68 20.87
CA ARG A 7 5.55 10.39 22.13
C ARG A 7 7.01 10.86 22.08
N LYS A 8 7.35 11.76 21.15
CA LYS A 8 8.68 12.35 20.92
C LYS A 8 9.75 11.35 20.44
N SER A 9 9.33 10.23 19.87
CA SER A 9 10.25 9.33 19.17
C SER A 9 10.34 9.75 17.71
N THR A 10 11.41 10.49 17.38
CA THR A 10 11.55 11.21 16.09
C THR A 10 12.58 10.59 15.15
N THR A 11 13.16 9.45 15.50
CA THR A 11 14.14 8.75 14.66
C THR A 11 13.43 7.74 13.75
N SER A 12 13.64 7.81 12.44
CA SER A 12 13.11 6.80 11.52
C SER A 12 13.75 5.44 11.77
N GLY A 13 12.95 4.37 11.75
CA GLY A 13 13.43 3.03 12.08
C GLY A 13 12.29 2.02 12.21
N TYR A 14 12.62 0.78 12.55
CA TYR A 14 11.62 -0.24 12.82
C TYR A 14 11.10 -0.14 14.24
N TYR A 15 9.77 -0.11 14.38
CA TYR A 15 9.08 -0.08 15.66
C TYR A 15 8.08 -1.20 15.74
N ARG A 16 7.96 -1.80 16.93
CA ARG A 16 6.88 -2.72 17.24
C ARG A 16 5.63 -1.89 17.55
N ILE A 17 4.64 -1.95 16.67
CA ILE A 17 3.40 -1.17 16.77
C ILE A 17 2.21 -2.08 17.00
N ARG A 18 1.18 -1.55 17.68
CA ARG A 18 -0.08 -2.24 17.93
C ARG A 18 -1.26 -1.31 17.63
N PRO A 19 -1.71 -1.22 16.37
CA PRO A 19 -2.81 -0.33 15.98
C PRO A 19 -4.14 -0.68 16.67
N ARG A 20 -4.37 -1.97 16.88
CA ARG A 20 -5.57 -2.54 17.50
C ARG A 20 -5.23 -3.31 18.76
N ALA A 21 -5.94 -3.01 19.85
CA ALA A 21 -5.68 -3.62 21.16
C ALA A 21 -5.97 -5.13 21.19
N ASP A 22 -6.90 -5.59 20.35
CA ASP A 22 -7.34 -6.97 20.18
C ASP A 22 -6.50 -7.78 19.16
N ARG A 23 -5.41 -7.19 18.65
CA ARG A 23 -4.50 -7.83 17.69
C ARG A 23 -3.07 -7.87 18.24
N GLU A 24 -2.31 -8.87 17.79
CA GLU A 24 -0.90 -8.96 18.11
C GLU A 24 -0.10 -7.79 17.51
N PRO A 25 0.88 -7.24 18.23
CA PRO A 25 1.77 -6.22 17.71
C PRO A 25 2.70 -6.78 16.62
N PHE A 26 2.97 -5.98 15.60
CA PHE A 26 3.87 -6.33 14.49
C PHE A 26 4.94 -5.25 14.28
N LEU A 27 5.99 -5.59 13.52
CA LEU A 27 7.09 -4.69 13.21
C LEU A 27 6.73 -3.88 11.96
N ALA A 28 6.93 -2.56 12.01
CA ALA A 28 6.76 -1.68 10.85
C ALA A 28 7.86 -0.63 10.84
N PHE A 29 8.30 -0.22 9.65
CA PHE A 29 9.19 0.93 9.54
C PHE A 29 8.36 2.21 9.73
N CYS A 30 8.71 2.99 10.74
CA CYS A 30 8.20 4.33 10.91
C CYS A 30 9.14 5.33 10.26
N ASP A 31 8.65 6.04 9.26
CA ASP A 31 9.34 7.22 8.76
C ASP A 31 8.91 8.44 9.59
N MET A 32 9.86 8.95 10.36
CA MET A 32 9.68 10.12 11.22
C MET A 32 10.16 11.42 10.54
N SER A 33 10.61 11.33 9.29
CA SER A 33 10.86 12.49 8.43
C SER A 33 9.56 13.00 7.78
N ASP A 34 9.65 14.15 7.09
CA ASP A 34 8.56 14.73 6.29
C ASP A 34 7.21 14.85 7.04
N GLY A 35 7.19 15.69 8.08
CA GLY A 35 6.04 15.85 8.98
C GLY A 35 5.92 14.74 10.04
N GLY A 36 6.53 13.59 9.79
CA GLY A 36 6.76 12.51 10.74
C GLY A 36 5.56 11.60 10.99
N GLY A 37 5.83 10.40 11.49
CA GLY A 37 4.81 9.46 11.93
C GLY A 37 4.20 8.59 10.82
N TRP A 38 4.82 8.53 9.65
CA TRP A 38 4.38 7.67 8.55
C TRP A 38 4.69 6.21 8.84
N THR A 39 3.71 5.34 8.61
CA THR A 39 3.90 3.88 8.69
C THR A 39 4.11 3.38 7.28
N VAL A 40 5.29 2.85 6.96
CA VAL A 40 5.59 2.38 5.61
C VAL A 40 4.96 1.01 5.41
N ILE A 41 4.05 0.92 4.43
CA ILE A 41 3.29 -0.30 4.12
C ILE A 41 3.88 -1.09 2.95
N GLN A 42 4.66 -0.43 2.09
CA GLN A 42 5.32 -1.01 0.93
C GLN A 42 6.61 -0.24 0.65
N ARG A 43 7.69 -0.93 0.28
CA ARG A 43 8.93 -0.30 -0.19
C ARG A 43 9.57 -1.09 -1.33
N ARG A 44 9.93 -0.41 -2.42
CA ARG A 44 10.83 -0.87 -3.51
C ARG A 44 12.04 0.06 -3.60
N THR A 45 13.24 -0.50 -3.73
CA THR A 45 14.51 0.26 -3.80
C THR A 45 15.59 -0.42 -4.65
N ASN A 46 15.62 -1.75 -4.74
CA ASN A 46 16.75 -2.50 -5.28
C ASN A 46 16.37 -3.76 -6.07
N GLY A 47 15.09 -4.12 -6.12
CA GLY A 47 14.57 -5.25 -6.88
C GLY A 47 14.93 -6.64 -6.33
N LYS A 48 15.46 -6.74 -5.10
CA LYS A 48 15.88 -8.03 -4.53
C LYS A 48 14.72 -8.87 -4.01
N GLU A 49 13.59 -8.25 -3.68
CA GLU A 49 12.44 -8.97 -3.17
C GLU A 49 11.46 -9.31 -4.30
N ASN A 50 10.99 -10.56 -4.33
CA ASN A 50 10.00 -10.99 -5.31
C ASN A 50 8.60 -10.58 -4.86
N PHE A 51 7.92 -9.76 -5.67
CA PHE A 51 6.54 -9.33 -5.47
C PHE A 51 5.51 -10.17 -6.26
N ASN A 52 5.94 -11.05 -7.16
CA ASN A 52 5.04 -12.01 -7.79
C ASN A 52 4.76 -13.19 -6.84
N ARG A 53 3.85 -12.96 -5.89
CA ARG A 53 3.55 -13.87 -4.78
C ARG A 53 2.07 -14.23 -4.70
N LYS A 54 1.79 -15.29 -3.95
CA LYS A 54 0.44 -15.84 -3.75
C LYS A 54 -0.39 -14.97 -2.82
N TRP A 55 -1.70 -15.20 -2.79
CA TRP A 55 -2.64 -14.52 -1.90
C TRP A 55 -2.18 -14.51 -0.44
N ASP A 56 -1.80 -15.68 0.08
CA ASP A 56 -1.45 -15.83 1.48
C ASP A 56 -0.18 -15.04 1.86
N ASP A 57 0.77 -14.90 0.93
CA ASP A 57 1.96 -14.07 1.13
C ASP A 57 1.56 -12.59 1.23
N TYR A 58 0.69 -12.10 0.35
CA TYR A 58 0.20 -10.72 0.38
C TYR A 58 -0.68 -10.42 1.59
N LYS A 59 -1.44 -11.42 2.07
CA LYS A 59 -2.24 -11.35 3.29
C LYS A 59 -1.38 -11.18 4.54
N LEU A 60 -0.34 -12.00 4.69
CA LEU A 60 0.53 -12.03 5.86
C LEU A 60 1.64 -10.96 5.80
N GLY A 61 2.06 -10.58 4.59
CA GLY A 61 3.22 -9.74 4.36
C GLY A 61 4.47 -10.57 4.04
N PHE A 62 5.41 -9.95 3.34
CA PHE A 62 6.66 -10.58 2.92
C PHE A 62 7.76 -9.52 2.74
N GLY A 63 9.00 -10.00 2.61
CA GLY A 63 10.19 -9.16 2.51
C GLY A 63 10.96 -9.08 3.82
N LYS A 64 11.95 -8.19 3.84
CA LYS A 64 12.85 -8.05 4.99
C LYS A 64 12.50 -6.79 5.79
N PHE A 65 12.49 -6.93 7.11
CA PHE A 65 12.20 -5.85 8.04
C PHE A 65 13.43 -5.56 8.93
N GLN A 66 14.61 -5.46 8.34
CA GLN A 66 15.88 -5.34 9.07
C GLN A 66 16.60 -4.03 8.78
N GLY A 67 16.76 -3.69 7.50
CA GLY A 67 17.46 -2.51 7.02
C GLY A 67 16.53 -1.43 6.48
N LYS A 68 17.04 -0.19 6.41
CA LYS A 68 16.32 0.97 5.84
C LYS A 68 15.98 0.77 4.36
N ASN A 69 16.79 0.03 3.62
CA ASN A 69 16.61 -0.17 2.18
C ASN A 69 15.99 -1.52 1.82
N ASP A 70 15.47 -2.26 2.81
CA ASP A 70 14.81 -3.52 2.52
C ASP A 70 13.50 -3.28 1.76
N GLU A 71 13.20 -4.20 0.87
CA GLU A 71 11.93 -4.23 0.15
C GLU A 71 10.97 -5.17 0.85
N TYR A 72 9.71 -4.76 0.96
CA TYR A 72 8.67 -5.54 1.61
C TYR A 72 7.27 -5.06 1.25
N TRP A 73 6.32 -5.95 1.51
CA TRP A 73 4.90 -5.66 1.63
C TRP A 73 4.48 -5.97 3.06
N LEU A 74 3.87 -5.01 3.75
CA LEU A 74 3.55 -5.14 5.17
C LEU A 74 2.53 -6.24 5.45
N GLY A 75 1.67 -6.57 4.49
CA GLY A 75 0.61 -7.56 4.63
C GLY A 75 -0.76 -6.91 4.70
N ASN A 76 -1.72 -7.40 3.90
CA ASN A 76 -3.04 -6.81 3.77
C ASN A 76 -3.81 -6.79 5.10
N ASN A 77 -3.63 -7.81 5.95
CA ASN A 77 -4.21 -7.82 7.30
C ASN A 77 -3.67 -6.68 8.17
N HIS A 78 -2.35 -6.46 8.15
CA HIS A 78 -1.72 -5.40 8.92
C HIS A 78 -2.09 -4.01 8.38
N ILE A 79 -2.20 -3.86 7.06
CA ILE A 79 -2.66 -2.62 6.42
C ILE A 79 -4.12 -2.34 6.80
N HIS A 80 -5.01 -3.32 6.71
CA HIS A 80 -6.40 -3.18 7.14
C HIS A 80 -6.49 -2.77 8.62
N ASP A 81 -5.74 -3.42 9.51
CA ASP A 81 -5.74 -3.09 10.94
C ASP A 81 -5.19 -1.69 11.24
N LEU A 82 -4.26 -1.17 10.41
CA LEU A 82 -3.78 0.22 10.50
C LEU A 82 -4.86 1.22 10.14
N LEU A 83 -5.63 0.94 9.08
CA LEU A 83 -6.62 1.86 8.51
C LEU A 83 -7.98 1.80 9.21
N ALA A 84 -8.18 0.83 10.10
CA ALA A 84 -9.45 0.63 10.81
C ALA A 84 -9.84 1.76 11.78
N ARG A 85 -8.97 2.75 12.02
CA ARG A 85 -9.22 3.86 12.96
C ARG A 85 -8.87 5.20 12.35
N GLY A 86 -9.77 6.16 12.52
CA GLY A 86 -9.56 7.55 12.14
C GLY A 86 -9.53 7.78 10.63
N GLU A 87 -9.26 9.03 10.26
CA GLU A 87 -8.99 9.42 8.89
C GLU A 87 -7.52 9.11 8.58
N ASN A 88 -7.29 8.37 7.49
CA ASN A 88 -5.97 7.93 7.09
C ASN A 88 -5.68 8.46 5.69
N SER A 89 -4.45 8.92 5.49
CA SER A 89 -3.96 9.36 4.19
C SER A 89 -2.85 8.41 3.75
N LEU A 90 -2.84 8.05 2.46
CA LEU A 90 -1.73 7.34 1.84
C LEU A 90 -0.83 8.35 1.13
N LYS A 91 0.47 8.30 1.41
CA LYS A 91 1.49 8.96 0.59
C LYS A 91 2.29 7.92 -0.19
N ILE A 92 2.48 8.17 -1.47
CA ILE A 92 3.32 7.38 -2.38
C ILE A 92 4.47 8.27 -2.81
N ASP A 93 5.71 7.90 -2.45
CA ASP A 93 6.93 8.55 -2.92
C ASP A 93 7.59 7.72 -4.02
N LEU A 94 7.92 8.36 -5.13
CA LEU A 94 8.53 7.75 -6.32
C LEU A 94 9.83 8.46 -6.67
N MET A 95 10.79 7.72 -7.21
CA MET A 95 12.03 8.25 -7.75
C MET A 95 12.40 7.52 -9.04
N ASP A 96 12.70 8.26 -10.10
CA ASP A 96 13.16 7.68 -11.36
C ASP A 96 14.68 7.35 -11.33
N TRP A 97 15.19 6.80 -12.43
CA TRP A 97 16.60 6.43 -12.56
C TRP A 97 17.56 7.63 -12.65
N HIS A 98 17.06 8.82 -12.96
CA HIS A 98 17.83 10.07 -12.99
C HIS A 98 17.81 10.79 -11.63
N GLY A 99 17.06 10.27 -10.66
CA GLY A 99 16.92 10.82 -9.32
C GLY A 99 15.78 11.84 -9.18
N GLU A 100 14.96 12.03 -10.20
CA GLU A 100 13.77 12.88 -10.13
C GLU A 100 12.73 12.26 -9.20
N ARG A 101 12.25 13.07 -8.26
CA ARG A 101 11.28 12.63 -7.24
C ARG A 101 9.91 13.22 -7.49
N ARG A 102 8.90 12.39 -7.27
CA ARG A 102 7.48 12.75 -7.34
C ARG A 102 6.73 12.11 -6.19
N TYR A 103 5.61 12.69 -5.80
CA TYR A 103 4.74 12.11 -4.79
C TYR A 103 3.26 12.24 -5.15
N ALA A 104 2.47 11.33 -4.60
CA ALA A 104 1.00 11.35 -4.62
C ALA A 104 0.49 11.18 -3.18
N ILE A 105 -0.52 11.93 -2.80
CA ILE A 105 -1.25 11.80 -1.54
C ILE A 105 -2.71 11.53 -1.85
N TYR A 106 -3.26 10.53 -1.18
CA TYR A 106 -4.66 10.14 -1.26
C TYR A 106 -5.28 10.21 0.13
N GLU A 107 -6.25 11.10 0.29
CA GLU A 107 -7.01 11.22 1.54
C GLU A 107 -8.04 10.10 1.69
N ASN A 108 -8.55 9.87 2.90
CA ASN A 108 -9.57 8.87 3.19
C ASN A 108 -9.23 7.47 2.63
N PHE A 109 -7.96 7.08 2.73
CA PHE A 109 -7.47 5.79 2.27
C PHE A 109 -7.98 4.68 3.20
N GLN A 110 -8.72 3.73 2.64
CA GLN A 110 -9.39 2.67 3.37
C GLN A 110 -9.21 1.33 2.64
N LEU A 111 -9.13 0.28 3.45
CA LEU A 111 -9.03 -1.08 2.97
C LEU A 111 -10.06 -1.94 3.70
N ALA A 112 -10.90 -2.67 2.96
CA ALA A 112 -11.81 -3.63 3.55
C ALA A 112 -11.05 -4.85 4.14
N ASN A 113 -11.77 -5.72 4.84
CA ASN A 113 -11.18 -6.94 5.40
C ASN A 113 -10.99 -8.02 4.32
N GLU A 114 -10.50 -9.19 4.73
CA GLU A 114 -10.29 -10.33 3.82
C GLU A 114 -11.60 -10.86 3.21
N GLN A 115 -12.72 -10.83 3.96
CA GLN A 115 -14.02 -11.31 3.47
C GLN A 115 -14.52 -10.50 2.28
N GLU A 116 -14.12 -9.23 2.18
CA GLU A 116 -14.42 -8.34 1.06
C GLU A 116 -13.23 -8.22 0.07
N ASN A 117 -12.27 -9.14 0.16
CA ASN A 117 -11.07 -9.23 -0.67
C ASN A 117 -10.20 -7.96 -0.63
N TYR A 118 -10.07 -7.34 0.55
CA TYR A 118 -9.28 -6.13 0.76
C TYR A 118 -9.62 -5.03 -0.25
N ARG A 119 -10.92 -4.76 -0.46
CA ARG A 119 -11.38 -3.72 -1.38
C ARG A 119 -10.80 -2.35 -1.02
N LEU A 120 -10.27 -1.64 -2.01
CA LEU A 120 -9.63 -0.34 -1.85
C LEU A 120 -10.62 0.81 -2.02
N TRP A 121 -10.59 1.78 -1.11
CA TRP A 121 -11.22 3.08 -1.28
C TRP A 121 -10.25 4.20 -0.95
N PHE A 122 -10.39 5.33 -1.65
CA PHE A 122 -9.65 6.55 -1.37
C PHE A 122 -10.44 7.76 -1.89
N GLY A 123 -10.25 8.88 -1.22
CA GLY A 123 -10.83 10.17 -1.54
C GLY A 123 -9.97 11.00 -2.48
N THR A 124 -9.75 12.25 -2.10
CA THR A 124 -9.11 13.27 -2.94
C THR A 124 -7.62 13.01 -3.13
N TYR A 125 -7.16 13.22 -4.36
CA TYR A 125 -5.74 13.20 -4.73
C TYR A 125 -5.10 14.59 -4.57
N SER A 126 -3.84 14.62 -4.14
CA SER A 126 -2.95 15.77 -4.29
C SER A 126 -1.51 15.31 -4.55
N GLY A 127 -0.67 16.20 -5.09
CA GLY A 127 0.74 15.91 -5.38
C GLY A 127 1.10 16.15 -6.84
N ASN A 128 2.30 15.71 -7.23
CA ASN A 128 2.89 15.98 -8.54
C ASN A 128 3.23 14.73 -9.36
N ALA A 129 2.92 13.53 -8.87
CA ALA A 129 3.14 12.27 -9.59
C ALA A 129 2.07 11.94 -10.65
N GLY A 130 0.92 12.63 -10.60
CA GLY A 130 -0.26 12.31 -11.41
C GLY A 130 -1.22 11.36 -10.68
N ASP A 131 -2.52 11.51 -10.94
CA ASP A 131 -3.56 10.72 -10.26
C ASP A 131 -3.79 9.36 -10.96
N ALA A 132 -2.84 8.45 -10.79
CA ALA A 132 -2.92 7.12 -11.38
C ALA A 132 -3.98 6.23 -10.71
N LEU A 133 -4.17 6.33 -9.38
CA LEU A 133 -5.15 5.46 -8.70
C LEU A 133 -6.58 5.72 -9.15
N SER A 134 -6.94 6.97 -9.47
CA SER A 134 -8.26 7.29 -10.01
C SER A 134 -8.45 6.84 -11.46
N GLY A 135 -7.41 6.40 -12.16
CA GLY A 135 -7.46 6.08 -13.59
C GLY A 135 -7.23 7.29 -14.51
N GLY A 136 -6.57 8.35 -14.03
CA GLY A 136 -6.26 9.55 -14.82
C GLY A 136 -7.47 10.50 -15.02
N SER A 137 -7.29 11.48 -15.91
CA SER A 137 -8.26 12.56 -16.14
C SER A 137 -9.32 12.25 -17.21
N ASN A 138 -9.10 11.23 -18.03
CA ASN A 138 -10.00 10.90 -19.15
C ASN A 138 -11.02 9.84 -18.72
N PHE A 139 -12.29 10.06 -19.06
CA PHE A 139 -13.39 9.16 -18.67
C PHE A 139 -13.22 7.73 -19.20
N GLU A 140 -12.68 7.57 -20.41
CA GLU A 140 -12.39 6.26 -21.00
C GLU A 140 -11.27 5.50 -20.28
N ASP A 141 -10.32 6.20 -19.65
CA ASP A 141 -9.26 5.53 -18.90
C ASP A 141 -9.75 5.15 -17.50
N GLN A 142 -10.64 5.96 -16.90
CA GLN A 142 -11.14 5.73 -15.55
C GLN A 142 -11.91 4.41 -15.40
N TRP A 143 -12.75 4.02 -16.37
CA TRP A 143 -13.56 2.82 -16.20
C TRP A 143 -12.73 1.53 -16.13
N SER A 144 -11.60 1.47 -16.83
CA SER A 144 -10.74 0.27 -16.93
C SER A 144 -9.47 0.34 -16.08
N ALA A 145 -9.03 1.54 -15.70
CA ALA A 145 -7.78 1.75 -14.96
C ALA A 145 -7.99 2.26 -13.52
N SER A 146 -9.20 2.69 -13.13
CA SER A 146 -9.42 3.14 -11.76
C SER A 146 -9.28 1.99 -10.77
N HIS A 147 -8.50 2.22 -9.72
CA HIS A 147 -8.30 1.29 -8.62
C HIS A 147 -9.35 1.49 -7.50
N ARG A 148 -10.17 2.54 -7.60
CA ARG A 148 -11.19 2.86 -6.58
C ARG A 148 -12.29 1.80 -6.61
N GLY A 149 -12.56 1.20 -5.45
CA GLY A 149 -13.55 0.15 -5.28
C GLY A 149 -13.08 -1.23 -5.76
N MET A 150 -11.87 -1.36 -6.29
CA MET A 150 -11.33 -2.63 -6.77
C MET A 150 -10.94 -3.55 -5.63
N GLN A 151 -11.12 -4.85 -5.86
CA GLN A 151 -10.68 -5.91 -4.95
C GLN A 151 -9.22 -6.24 -5.21
N PHE A 152 -8.54 -6.73 -4.18
CA PHE A 152 -7.16 -7.17 -4.32
C PHE A 152 -7.11 -8.49 -5.09
N THR A 153 -6.14 -8.63 -5.99
CA THR A 153 -5.98 -9.78 -6.87
C THR A 153 -4.54 -10.24 -6.87
N THR A 154 -4.31 -11.55 -6.82
CA THR A 154 -3.02 -12.21 -7.03
C THR A 154 -3.14 -13.23 -8.15
N PHE A 155 -2.03 -13.75 -8.67
CA PHE A 155 -2.06 -14.69 -9.79
C PHE A 155 -2.82 -16.00 -9.45
N ASP A 156 -2.96 -16.34 -8.17
CA ASP A 156 -3.65 -17.54 -7.67
C ASP A 156 -5.05 -17.26 -7.09
N LYS A 157 -5.45 -15.98 -6.95
CA LYS A 157 -6.79 -15.56 -6.56
C LYS A 157 -7.22 -14.34 -7.37
N ASP A 158 -8.08 -14.62 -8.35
CA ASP A 158 -8.57 -13.63 -9.28
C ASP A 158 -9.83 -12.92 -8.76
N HIS A 159 -9.71 -11.61 -8.52
CA HIS A 159 -10.82 -10.73 -8.16
C HIS A 159 -10.80 -9.43 -8.97
N ASP A 160 -10.04 -9.38 -10.06
CA ASP A 160 -10.07 -8.22 -10.95
C ASP A 160 -11.31 -8.29 -11.86
N GLN A 161 -11.50 -7.29 -12.73
CA GLN A 161 -12.66 -7.26 -13.62
C GLN A 161 -12.37 -7.84 -15.00
N PHE A 162 -11.14 -8.32 -15.25
CA PHE A 162 -10.68 -8.67 -16.57
C PHE A 162 -11.23 -10.02 -17.04
N LEU A 163 -12.35 -9.98 -17.75
CA LEU A 163 -13.05 -11.21 -18.18
C LEU A 163 -12.23 -12.19 -19.03
N ALA A 164 -11.18 -11.72 -19.71
CA ALA A 164 -10.37 -12.53 -20.63
C ALA A 164 -9.10 -13.11 -19.99
N GLY A 165 -8.81 -12.82 -18.73
CA GLY A 165 -7.56 -13.24 -18.11
C GLY A 165 -7.48 -12.86 -16.63
N ASN A 166 -6.27 -12.68 -16.14
CA ASN A 166 -5.99 -12.28 -14.77
C ASN A 166 -4.86 -11.25 -14.80
N CYS A 167 -5.16 -10.01 -14.39
CA CYS A 167 -4.20 -8.91 -14.43
C CYS A 167 -2.99 -9.17 -13.55
N ALA A 168 -3.13 -9.84 -12.41
CA ALA A 168 -1.99 -10.18 -11.57
C ALA A 168 -1.06 -11.21 -12.23
N SER A 169 -1.60 -12.13 -13.02
CA SER A 169 -0.82 -13.07 -13.82
C SER A 169 -0.05 -12.40 -14.96
N GLU A 170 -0.61 -11.37 -15.59
CA GLU A 170 0.05 -10.58 -16.63
C GLU A 170 1.12 -9.64 -16.06
N ASN A 171 0.77 -8.89 -15.00
CA ASN A 171 1.59 -7.85 -14.41
C ASN A 171 2.58 -8.35 -13.34
N LYS A 172 2.55 -9.65 -13.00
CA LYS A 172 3.49 -10.32 -12.09
C LYS A 172 3.57 -9.68 -10.70
N GLY A 173 2.42 -9.46 -10.08
CA GLY A 173 2.32 -8.93 -8.72
C GLY A 173 0.89 -8.99 -8.20
N GLY A 174 0.73 -8.87 -6.88
CA GLY A 174 -0.58 -8.63 -6.26
C GLY A 174 -0.90 -7.15 -6.18
N TRP A 175 -2.09 -6.75 -6.61
CA TRP A 175 -2.55 -5.36 -6.58
C TRP A 175 -4.08 -5.26 -6.64
N TRP A 176 -4.60 -4.04 -6.47
CA TRP A 176 -6.00 -3.71 -6.74
C TRP A 176 -6.22 -3.51 -8.24
N PHE A 177 -5.97 -4.56 -9.03
CA PHE A 177 -6.18 -4.47 -10.48
C PHE A 177 -7.65 -4.27 -10.81
N ASN A 178 -7.88 -3.49 -11.86
CA ASN A 178 -9.14 -3.42 -12.57
C ASN A 178 -8.98 -4.16 -13.91
N ARG A 179 -10.06 -4.25 -14.67
CA ARG A 179 -10.14 -4.03 -16.13
C ARG A 179 -11.54 -4.34 -16.61
#